data_AF-A0A7K8X7C3-F1
#
_entry.id   AF-A0A7K8X7C3-F1
#
_cell.length_a   1.000
_cell.length_b   1.000
_cell.length_c   1.000
_cell.angle_alpha   90.00
_cell.angle_beta   90.00
_cell.angle_gamma   90.00
#
_symmetry.space_group_name_H-M   'P 1'
#
loop_
_entity.id
_entity.type
_entity.pdbx_description
1 polymer ?
#
loop_
_entity_poly.entity_id
_entity_poly.type
_entity_poly.pdbx_seq_one_letter_code
_entity_poly.pdbx_strand_id
1 'polypeptide(L)'
;GSSAKAGGSGARAQGSSAKAGGSGARAQGSSAKAGGSSARAQGSSAKAGGSSARAQGSSAKAGGSSARAQGSSAKAGGSSARAQGSSAKAGGSSARAQGSSAKAGGSSARAQGSSAKAGGSSARAQGSSAKAGGSSARAQGSSAKAGGSSARAQGSSAKAGGSSARAQGSSAKAGGSSARAQGSSAKAGGSSARAQGSSAKAGGSSARAQGSSAKAGGSSA
;
A
#
# COMPACT_ATOMS: atom_id res chain seq x y z
N GLY A 1 39.93 -7.05 19.16
CA GLY A 1 39.09 -8.19 18.71
C GLY A 1 37.83 -7.67 18.04
N SER A 2 37.52 -8.17 16.83
CA SER A 2 36.24 -7.99 16.10
C SER A 2 36.28 -8.77 14.78
N SER A 3 35.98 -10.08 14.79
CA SER A 3 35.97 -10.89 13.56
C SER A 3 34.56 -11.33 13.14
N ALA A 4 34.20 -10.91 11.94
CA ALA A 4 33.72 -11.77 10.85
C ALA A 4 33.65 -13.29 11.15
N LYS A 5 32.48 -13.94 11.15
CA LYS A 5 32.32 -15.40 11.41
C LYS A 5 31.42 -16.22 10.47
N ALA A 6 32.03 -17.01 9.59
CA ALA A 6 31.39 -17.70 8.49
C ALA A 6 31.09 -19.18 8.74
N GLY A 7 29.92 -19.68 8.30
CA GLY A 7 29.64 -21.12 8.45
C GLY A 7 28.51 -21.72 7.61
N GLY A 8 28.82 -22.80 6.88
CA GLY A 8 27.96 -23.52 5.93
C GLY A 8 28.63 -23.62 4.56
N SER A 9 28.25 -24.56 3.69
CA SER A 9 28.83 -24.63 2.34
C SER A 9 28.64 -23.30 1.61
N GLY A 10 29.75 -22.60 1.36
CA GLY A 10 29.72 -21.26 0.80
C GLY A 10 29.08 -20.17 1.69
N ALA A 11 28.86 -20.40 2.98
CA ALA A 11 28.51 -19.33 3.93
C ALA A 11 29.76 -18.59 4.41
N ARG A 12 29.57 -17.34 4.79
CA ARG A 12 30.63 -16.31 4.90
C ARG A 12 30.45 -15.48 6.14
N ALA A 13 31.09 -14.36 6.40
CA ALA A 13 30.62 -13.41 7.43
C ALA A 13 31.62 -12.34 7.67
N GLN A 14 31.17 -11.11 7.90
CA GLN A 14 32.16 -10.06 7.91
C GLN A 14 31.75 -8.68 8.36
N GLY A 15 32.58 -8.04 9.19
CA GLY A 15 32.31 -6.77 9.87
C GLY A 15 32.32 -6.94 11.38
N SER A 16 32.45 -5.85 12.13
CA SER A 16 32.26 -5.89 13.58
C SER A 16 30.92 -6.57 13.85
N SER A 17 31.02 -7.76 14.44
CA SER A 17 29.84 -8.54 14.83
C SER A 17 28.96 -9.06 13.68
N ALA A 18 29.53 -9.31 12.51
CA ALA A 18 28.80 -9.65 11.30
C ALA A 18 29.02 -11.08 10.80
N LYS A 19 28.02 -11.74 10.18
CA LYS A 19 27.84 -13.21 10.37
C LYS A 19 27.13 -14.09 9.34
N ALA A 20 27.61 -14.24 8.12
CA ALA A 20 27.03 -15.07 7.07
C ALA A 20 26.92 -16.57 7.44
N GLY A 21 25.83 -17.23 7.03
CA GLY A 21 25.60 -18.62 7.44
C GLY A 21 24.52 -19.36 6.67
N GLY A 22 24.81 -20.62 6.27
CA GLY A 22 24.00 -21.62 5.53
C GLY A 22 24.41 -21.79 4.05
N SER A 23 23.85 -22.79 3.34
CA SER A 23 24.23 -23.01 1.93
C SER A 23 23.91 -21.76 1.12
N GLY A 24 25.00 -21.11 0.74
CA GLY A 24 24.97 -19.78 0.20
C GLY A 24 24.44 -18.69 1.12
N ALA A 25 24.00 -18.96 2.38
CA ALA A 25 23.34 -18.08 3.35
C ALA A 25 24.33 -17.18 4.12
N ARG A 26 23.92 -15.93 4.43
CA ARG A 26 24.89 -14.85 4.59
C ARG A 26 24.54 -13.82 5.64
N ALA A 27 25.45 -12.88 5.91
CA ALA A 27 25.48 -11.98 7.02
C ALA A 27 26.76 -11.19 7.27
N GLN A 28 26.59 -9.89 7.42
CA GLN A 28 27.63 -8.94 7.12
C GLN A 28 27.28 -7.49 7.45
N GLY A 29 28.24 -6.75 8.03
CA GLY A 29 28.30 -5.33 8.39
C GLY A 29 28.16 -5.10 9.91
N SER A 30 28.35 -3.87 10.40
CA SER A 30 28.13 -3.57 11.82
C SER A 30 26.76 -4.05 12.20
N SER A 31 26.81 -5.16 12.91
CA SER A 31 25.65 -5.96 13.22
C SER A 31 24.90 -6.55 12.03
N ALA A 32 25.17 -6.19 10.76
CA ALA A 32 24.43 -6.51 9.54
C ALA A 32 24.59 -7.99 9.12
N LYS A 33 23.58 -8.52 8.39
CA LYS A 33 23.36 -9.96 8.16
C LYS A 33 22.81 -10.22 6.70
N ALA A 34 22.72 -11.43 6.08
CA ALA A 34 22.55 -11.66 4.60
C ALA A 34 22.19 -13.07 3.97
N GLY A 35 22.34 -13.12 2.63
CA GLY A 35 21.84 -14.00 1.55
C GLY A 35 22.21 -15.49 1.46
N GLY A 36 21.32 -16.38 0.94
CA GLY A 36 21.33 -17.84 0.59
C GLY A 36 19.90 -18.29 0.27
N SER A 37 19.57 -19.54 -0.14
CA SER A 37 18.16 -19.90 -0.46
C SER A 37 17.16 -19.45 0.62
N SER A 38 17.67 -19.42 1.86
CA SER A 38 17.01 -18.95 3.08
C SER A 38 17.76 -17.80 3.78
N ALA A 39 18.18 -16.80 3.01
CA ALA A 39 18.90 -15.60 3.42
C ALA A 39 18.34 -14.80 4.59
N ARG A 40 19.21 -14.44 5.54
CA ARG A 40 18.80 -13.77 6.76
C ARG A 40 19.78 -12.70 7.19
N ALA A 41 19.20 -11.53 7.39
CA ALA A 41 19.87 -10.30 7.64
C ALA A 41 19.27 -9.48 8.74
N GLN A 42 20.13 -8.76 9.43
CA GLN A 42 19.86 -8.17 10.72
C GLN A 42 21.03 -7.27 11.02
N GLY A 43 20.85 -6.08 11.59
CA GLY A 43 21.89 -5.09 11.92
C GLY A 43 21.45 -3.69 11.52
N SER A 44 22.08 -2.63 12.00
CA SER A 44 21.67 -1.25 11.65
C SER A 44 21.46 -1.09 10.13
N SER A 45 22.26 -1.81 9.34
CA SER A 45 22.15 -1.92 7.90
C SER A 45 21.84 -3.33 7.38
N ALA A 46 20.85 -4.02 7.94
CA ALA A 46 20.46 -5.38 7.56
C ALA A 46 20.04 -5.54 6.10
N LYS A 47 20.63 -6.51 5.39
CA LYS A 47 20.30 -6.81 3.99
C LYS A 47 20.26 -8.32 3.66
N ALA A 48 19.10 -8.91 3.39
CA ALA A 48 18.98 -10.34 3.05
C ALA A 48 18.51 -10.57 1.62
N GLY A 49 19.02 -11.61 0.96
CA GLY A 49 18.68 -11.96 -0.42
C GLY A 49 18.63 -13.45 -0.72
N GLY A 50 17.51 -13.98 -1.22
CA GLY A 50 17.29 -15.41 -1.49
C GLY A 50 15.81 -15.78 -1.50
N SER A 51 15.46 -16.98 -1.97
CA SER A 51 14.06 -17.42 -2.14
C SER A 51 13.17 -17.09 -0.93
N SER A 52 13.73 -17.15 0.28
CA SER A 52 13.10 -16.75 1.53
C SER A 52 13.87 -15.67 2.32
N ALA A 53 14.16 -14.52 1.68
CA ALA A 53 14.96 -13.45 2.29
C ALA A 53 14.29 -12.66 3.41
N ARG A 54 15.05 -12.40 4.48
CA ARG A 54 14.56 -11.65 5.65
C ARG A 54 15.59 -10.66 6.17
N ALA A 55 15.28 -9.36 6.20
CA ALA A 55 16.19 -8.32 6.65
C ALA A 55 15.59 -7.47 7.78
N GLN A 56 16.38 -7.17 8.81
CA GLN A 56 15.91 -6.45 10.00
C GLN A 56 16.91 -5.44 10.58
N GLY A 57 16.62 -4.16 10.52
CA GLY A 57 17.60 -3.11 10.81
C GLY A 57 17.03 -1.73 10.61
N SER A 58 17.60 -0.68 11.22
CA SER A 58 17.14 0.69 10.98
C SER A 58 17.04 1.00 9.47
N SER A 59 17.90 0.39 8.66
CA SER A 59 17.83 0.35 7.21
C SER A 59 17.70 -1.08 6.63
N ALA A 60 16.62 -1.80 6.95
CA ALA A 60 16.39 -3.16 6.48
C ALA A 60 16.03 -3.29 4.99
N LYS A 61 16.67 -4.22 4.28
CA LYS A 61 16.38 -4.51 2.88
C LYS A 61 16.33 -6.02 2.59
N ALA A 62 15.20 -6.57 2.18
CA ALA A 62 15.05 -7.98 1.84
C ALA A 62 14.64 -8.19 0.38
N GLY A 63 15.21 -9.18 -0.29
CA GLY A 63 14.92 -9.48 -1.71
C GLY A 63 14.82 -10.97 -2.01
N GLY A 64 13.80 -11.40 -2.75
CA GLY A 64 13.60 -12.78 -3.18
C GLY A 64 12.13 -13.21 -3.12
N SER A 65 11.80 -14.40 -3.65
CA SER A 65 10.42 -14.84 -3.87
C SER A 65 9.49 -14.59 -2.69
N SER A 66 10.00 -14.78 -1.46
CA SER A 66 9.35 -14.46 -0.19
C SER A 66 10.20 -13.51 0.66
N ALA A 67 10.28 -12.23 0.26
CA ALA A 67 11.08 -11.21 0.94
C ALA A 67 10.36 -10.52 2.11
N ARG A 68 11.07 -10.32 3.23
CA ARG A 68 10.56 -9.60 4.40
C ARG A 68 11.58 -8.62 4.97
N ALA A 69 11.28 -7.33 4.99
CA ALA A 69 12.14 -6.29 5.55
C ALA A 69 11.46 -5.58 6.73
N GLN A 70 12.19 -5.34 7.82
CA GLN A 70 11.66 -4.69 9.01
C GLN A 70 12.65 -3.67 9.58
N GLY A 71 12.26 -2.41 9.74
CA GLY A 71 13.19 -1.33 10.04
C GLY A 71 12.62 0.05 9.85
N SER A 72 13.13 1.08 10.53
CA SER A 72 12.69 2.47 10.33
C SER A 72 12.60 2.85 8.85
N SER A 73 13.55 2.36 8.05
CA SER A 73 13.54 2.38 6.59
C SER A 73 13.57 0.95 6.03
N ALA A 74 12.39 0.31 5.94
CA ALA A 74 12.26 -1.08 5.47
C ALA A 74 11.92 -1.17 3.98
N LYS A 75 12.65 -2.00 3.23
CA LYS A 75 12.39 -2.27 1.82
C LYS A 75 12.36 -3.77 1.51
N ALA A 76 11.23 -4.31 1.06
CA ALA A 76 11.11 -5.70 0.63
C ALA A 76 10.75 -5.80 -0.86
N GLY A 77 11.36 -6.74 -1.58
CA GLY A 77 11.09 -6.97 -3.01
C GLY A 77 11.02 -8.46 -3.37
N GLY A 78 10.05 -8.84 -4.21
CA GLY A 78 9.86 -10.21 -4.71
C GLY A 78 8.40 -10.63 -4.72
N SER A 79 8.08 -11.80 -5.29
CA SER A 79 6.69 -12.23 -5.55
C SER A 79 5.76 -12.08 -4.34
N SER A 80 6.26 -12.36 -3.14
CA SER A 80 5.60 -12.14 -1.85
C SER A 80 6.43 -11.24 -0.94
N ALA A 81 6.38 -9.93 -1.16
CA ALA A 81 7.16 -8.94 -0.42
C ALA A 81 6.41 -8.33 0.77
N ARG A 82 7.08 -8.23 1.93
CA ARG A 82 6.53 -7.57 3.13
C ARG A 82 7.54 -6.59 3.74
N ALA A 83 7.19 -5.31 3.84
CA ALA A 83 8.02 -4.29 4.48
C ALA A 83 7.28 -3.67 5.68
N GLN A 84 7.96 -3.52 6.82
CA GLN A 84 7.39 -2.92 8.03
C GLN A 84 8.36 -1.91 8.64
N GLY A 85 7.91 -0.68 8.87
CA GLY A 85 8.81 0.42 9.23
C GLY A 85 8.23 1.80 8.99
N SER A 86 8.65 2.83 9.73
CA SER A 86 8.20 4.22 9.54
C SER A 86 8.18 4.65 8.07
N SER A 87 9.19 4.24 7.30
CA SER A 87 9.28 4.33 5.84
C SER A 87 9.35 2.93 5.22
N ALA A 88 8.19 2.27 5.09
CA ALA A 88 8.08 0.91 4.55
C ALA A 88 7.78 0.90 3.04
N LYS A 89 8.57 0.15 2.26
CA LYS A 89 8.36 -0.06 0.82
C LYS A 89 8.36 -1.54 0.45
N ALA A 90 7.24 -2.06 -0.03
CA ALA A 90 7.13 -3.43 -0.54
C ALA A 90 6.81 -3.45 -2.05
N GLY A 91 7.47 -4.31 -2.82
CA GLY A 91 7.24 -4.46 -4.26
C GLY A 91 7.19 -5.92 -4.71
N GLY A 92 6.27 -6.25 -5.60
CA GLY A 92 6.10 -7.59 -6.20
C GLY A 92 4.64 -8.03 -6.22
N SER A 93 4.33 -9.18 -6.84
CA SER A 93 2.95 -9.60 -7.15
C SER A 93 2.01 -9.54 -5.94
N SER A 94 2.49 -9.91 -4.75
CA SER A 94 1.81 -9.80 -3.46
C SER A 94 2.61 -8.95 -2.48
N ALA A 95 2.50 -7.62 -2.59
CA ALA A 95 3.24 -6.66 -1.79
C ALA A 95 2.45 -6.14 -0.58
N ARG A 96 3.08 -6.11 0.60
CA ARG A 96 2.50 -5.52 1.83
C ARG A 96 3.48 -4.57 2.51
N ALA A 97 3.10 -3.31 2.68
CA ALA A 97 3.88 -2.31 3.40
C ALA A 97 3.11 -1.77 4.61
N GLN A 98 3.75 -1.68 5.78
CA GLN A 98 3.14 -1.16 7.00
C GLN A 98 4.06 -0.13 7.68
N GLY A 99 3.54 1.06 7.96
CA GLY A 99 4.30 2.17 8.54
C GLY A 99 3.76 3.55 8.21
N SER A 100 4.19 4.58 8.95
CA SER A 100 3.73 5.96 8.79
C SER A 100 3.76 6.44 7.32
N SER A 101 4.78 6.04 6.56
CA SER A 101 4.95 6.25 5.13
C SER A 101 5.05 4.91 4.40
N ALA A 102 3.93 4.18 4.32
CA ALA A 102 3.86 2.86 3.68
C ALA A 102 3.60 2.94 2.16
N LYS A 103 4.43 2.28 1.36
CA LYS A 103 4.27 2.14 -0.09
C LYS A 103 4.30 0.68 -0.54
N ALA A 104 3.22 0.18 -1.10
CA ALA A 104 3.13 -1.16 -1.69
C ALA A 104 2.85 -1.09 -3.19
N GLY A 105 3.55 -1.89 -4.01
CA GLY A 105 3.36 -1.96 -5.45
C GLY A 105 3.35 -3.40 -5.98
N GLY A 106 2.46 -3.68 -6.94
CA GLY A 106 2.32 -4.98 -7.61
C GLY A 106 0.86 -5.43 -7.67
N SER A 107 0.58 -6.54 -8.35
CA SER A 107 -0.79 -6.96 -8.70
C SER A 107 -1.76 -6.99 -7.50
N SER A 108 -1.30 -7.43 -6.33
CA SER A 108 -2.01 -7.43 -5.04
C SER A 108 -1.23 -6.61 -4.00
N ALA A 109 -1.39 -5.28 -4.03
CA ALA A 109 -0.68 -4.36 -3.15
C ALA A 109 -1.51 -3.92 -1.93
N ARG A 110 -0.92 -3.96 -0.74
CA ARG A 110 -1.53 -3.47 0.50
C ARG A 110 -0.60 -2.53 1.25
N ALA A 111 -1.01 -1.30 1.51
CA ALA A 111 -0.27 -0.31 2.29
C ALA A 111 -1.08 0.13 3.51
N GLN A 112 -0.47 0.17 4.69
CA GLN A 112 -1.12 0.61 5.93
C GLN A 112 -0.24 1.60 6.71
N GLY A 113 -0.81 2.75 7.06
CA GLY A 113 -0.22 3.78 7.92
C GLY A 113 -0.61 5.20 7.48
N SER A 114 -0.21 6.22 8.25
CA SER A 114 -0.71 7.59 8.12
C SER A 114 -0.69 8.14 6.69
N SER A 115 0.36 7.83 5.93
CA SER A 115 0.54 8.12 4.50
C SER A 115 0.70 6.84 3.70
N ALA A 116 -0.39 6.09 3.52
CA ALA A 116 -0.40 4.81 2.80
C ALA A 116 -0.61 4.97 1.29
N LYS A 117 0.27 4.39 0.47
CA LYS A 117 0.16 4.34 -0.99
C LYS A 117 0.23 2.90 -1.52
N ALA A 118 -0.85 2.41 -2.13
CA ALA A 118 -0.89 1.11 -2.79
C ALA A 118 -1.13 1.27 -4.30
N GLY A 119 -0.39 0.54 -5.13
CA GLY A 119 -0.55 0.55 -6.59
C GLY A 119 -0.52 -0.85 -7.19
N GLY A 120 -1.37 -1.09 -8.19
CA GLY A 120 -1.49 -2.35 -8.93
C GLY A 120 -2.93 -2.82 -9.05
N SER A 121 -3.19 -3.88 -9.82
CA SER A 121 -4.55 -4.28 -10.22
C SER A 121 -5.54 -4.41 -9.07
N SER A 122 -5.10 -4.91 -7.91
CA SER A 122 -5.84 -5.01 -6.65
C SER A 122 -5.12 -4.27 -5.53
N ALA A 123 -5.32 -2.94 -5.45
CA ALA A 123 -4.65 -2.07 -4.50
C ALA A 123 -5.52 -1.74 -3.28
N ARG A 124 -4.95 -1.85 -2.07
CA ARG A 124 -5.60 -1.44 -0.81
C ARG A 124 -4.69 -0.52 0.01
N ALA A 125 -5.14 0.68 0.33
CA ALA A 125 -4.44 1.63 1.19
C ALA A 125 -5.29 2.00 2.40
N GLN A 126 -4.71 1.98 3.60
CA GLN A 126 -5.39 2.34 4.85
C GLN A 126 -4.55 3.30 5.69
N GLY A 127 -5.14 4.43 6.08
CA GLY A 127 -4.57 5.44 6.99
C GLY A 127 -5.00 6.85 6.62
N SER A 128 -4.68 7.83 7.47
CA SER A 128 -5.22 9.21 7.38
C SER A 128 -5.16 9.82 5.99
N SER A 129 -4.08 9.59 5.26
CA SER A 129 -3.85 9.98 3.86
C SER A 129 -3.64 8.73 2.99
N ALA A 130 -4.70 7.96 2.73
CA ALA A 130 -4.65 6.73 1.96
C ALA A 130 -4.84 6.98 0.44
N LYS A 131 -3.92 6.47 -0.39
CA LYS A 131 -4.01 6.49 -1.86
C LYS A 131 -3.90 5.09 -2.45
N ALA A 132 -4.95 4.61 -3.11
CA ALA A 132 -4.96 3.36 -3.85
C ALA A 132 -5.18 3.60 -5.35
N GLY A 133 -4.40 2.93 -6.20
CA GLY A 133 -4.54 3.02 -7.66
C GLY A 133 -4.45 1.67 -8.35
N GLY A 134 -5.23 1.48 -9.41
CA GLY A 134 -5.30 0.27 -10.23
C GLY A 134 -6.75 -0.19 -10.42
N SER A 135 -6.98 -1.21 -11.25
CA SER A 135 -8.33 -1.60 -11.72
C SER A 135 -9.34 -1.80 -10.58
N SER A 136 -8.92 -2.39 -9.46
CA SER A 136 -9.70 -2.58 -8.23
C SER A 136 -9.00 -1.90 -7.04
N ALA A 137 -9.25 -0.60 -6.86
CA ALA A 137 -8.61 0.22 -5.83
C ALA A 137 -9.51 0.46 -4.62
N ARG A 138 -8.97 0.29 -3.39
CA ARG A 138 -9.66 0.61 -2.13
C ARG A 138 -8.80 1.49 -1.24
N ALA A 139 -9.30 2.66 -0.85
CA ALA A 139 -8.62 3.57 0.08
C ALA A 139 -9.52 3.85 1.30
N GLN A 140 -8.97 3.78 2.50
CA GLN A 140 -9.69 4.08 3.75
C GLN A 140 -8.88 5.01 4.65
N GLY A 141 -9.50 6.10 5.08
CA GLY A 141 -8.95 7.09 6.02
C GLY A 141 -9.46 8.50 5.73
N SER A 142 -9.20 9.44 6.64
CA SER A 142 -9.77 10.81 6.61
C SER A 142 -9.66 11.49 5.24
N SER A 143 -8.55 11.30 4.53
CA SER A 143 -8.26 11.77 3.17
C SER A 143 -8.00 10.58 2.24
N ALA A 144 -9.02 9.77 1.98
CA ALA A 144 -8.94 8.59 1.11
C ALA A 144 -9.09 8.93 -0.38
N LYS A 145 -8.15 8.50 -1.23
CA LYS A 145 -8.21 8.60 -2.70
C LYS A 145 -8.05 7.23 -3.36
N ALA A 146 -9.08 6.78 -4.07
CA ALA A 146 -9.05 5.57 -4.88
C ALA A 146 -9.24 5.89 -6.36
N GLY A 147 -8.43 5.31 -7.24
CA GLY A 147 -8.56 5.48 -8.70
C GLY A 147 -8.43 4.16 -9.46
N GLY A 148 -9.19 4.04 -10.54
CA GLY A 148 -9.24 2.88 -11.44
C GLY A 148 -10.67 2.41 -11.66
N SER A 149 -10.89 1.46 -12.58
CA SER A 149 -12.22 1.10 -13.08
C SER A 149 -13.24 0.78 -11.97
N SER A 150 -12.81 0.13 -10.89
CA SER A 150 -13.59 -0.18 -9.69
C SER A 150 -12.95 0.43 -8.43
N ALA A 151 -13.15 1.74 -8.24
CA ALA A 151 -12.56 2.48 -7.12
C ALA A 151 -13.51 2.63 -5.92
N ARG A 152 -13.01 2.41 -4.71
CA ARG A 152 -13.74 2.64 -3.45
C ARG A 152 -12.92 3.48 -2.48
N ALA A 153 -13.45 4.61 -2.03
CA ALA A 153 -12.82 5.48 -1.04
C ALA A 153 -13.75 5.67 0.17
N GLN A 154 -13.21 5.57 1.39
CA GLN A 154 -13.97 5.77 2.63
C GLN A 154 -13.22 6.69 3.60
N GLY A 155 -13.89 7.73 4.09
CA GLY A 155 -13.42 8.69 5.09
C GLY A 155 -13.91 10.10 4.79
N SER A 156 -13.72 11.03 5.73
CA SER A 156 -14.33 12.38 5.70
C SER A 156 -14.17 13.10 4.35
N SER A 157 -13.01 12.99 3.72
CA SER A 157 -12.67 13.55 2.40
C SER A 157 -12.40 12.45 1.37
N ALA A 158 -13.32 11.50 1.22
CA ALA A 158 -13.20 10.39 0.27
C ALA A 158 -13.34 10.84 -1.20
N LYS A 159 -12.38 10.46 -2.06
CA LYS A 159 -12.43 10.65 -3.52
C LYS A 159 -12.24 9.32 -4.25
N ALA A 160 -13.24 8.89 -5.00
CA ALA A 160 -13.17 7.72 -5.87
C ALA A 160 -13.36 8.15 -7.35
N GLY A 161 -12.53 7.61 -8.25
CA GLY A 161 -12.66 7.87 -9.69
C GLY A 161 -12.51 6.60 -10.53
N GLY A 162 -13.20 6.56 -11.66
CA GLY A 162 -13.24 5.43 -12.60
C GLY A 162 -14.68 4.97 -12.85
N SER A 163 -14.90 4.11 -13.84
CA SER A 163 -16.25 3.78 -14.34
C SER A 163 -17.24 3.37 -13.24
N SER A 164 -16.79 2.61 -12.24
CA SER A 164 -17.56 2.16 -11.06
C SER A 164 -16.99 2.72 -9.75
N ALA A 165 -17.05 4.04 -9.56
CA ALA A 165 -16.54 4.73 -8.39
C ALA A 165 -17.54 4.77 -7.22
N ARG A 166 -17.06 4.50 -5.99
CA ARG A 166 -17.84 4.64 -4.75
C ARG A 166 -17.06 5.43 -3.69
N ALA A 167 -17.64 6.51 -3.19
CA ALA A 167 -17.05 7.33 -2.13
C ALA A 167 -18.01 7.45 -0.93
N GLN A 168 -17.51 7.30 0.28
CA GLN A 168 -18.30 7.44 1.51
C GLN A 168 -17.58 8.32 2.54
N GLY A 169 -18.28 9.34 3.05
CA GLY A 169 -17.80 10.29 4.04
C GLY A 169 -18.40 11.69 3.84
N SER A 170 -18.27 12.57 4.83
CA SER A 170 -18.94 13.88 4.84
C SER A 170 -18.75 14.69 3.56
N SER A 171 -17.57 14.63 2.94
CA SER A 171 -17.22 15.30 1.68
C SER A 171 -16.92 14.30 0.55
N ALA A 172 -17.68 13.20 0.46
CA ALA A 172 -17.50 12.16 -0.55
C ALA A 172 -17.62 12.68 -1.99
N LYS A 173 -16.66 12.34 -2.85
CA LYS A 173 -16.66 12.65 -4.29
C LYS A 173 -16.44 11.38 -5.11
N ALA A 174 -17.41 10.99 -5.92
CA ALA A 174 -17.32 9.88 -6.86
C ALA A 174 -17.48 10.37 -8.29
N GLY A 175 -16.62 9.93 -9.21
CA GLY A 175 -16.73 10.27 -10.64
C GLY A 175 -16.59 9.04 -11.53
N GLY A 176 -17.32 9.03 -12.64
CA GLY A 176 -17.37 7.95 -13.62
C GLY A 176 -18.81 7.55 -13.94
N SER A 177 -19.03 6.76 -14.99
CA SER A 177 -20.37 6.46 -15.50
C SER A 177 -21.34 5.92 -14.44
N SER A 178 -20.87 5.11 -13.50
CA SER A 178 -21.64 4.52 -12.39
C SER A 178 -21.17 5.01 -11.01
N ALA A 179 -21.02 6.33 -10.85
CA ALA A 179 -20.55 6.95 -9.60
C ALA A 179 -21.58 6.90 -8.45
N ARG A 180 -21.13 6.56 -7.24
CA ARG A 180 -21.95 6.63 -6.01
C ARG A 180 -21.22 7.38 -4.89
N ALA A 181 -21.84 8.41 -4.32
CA ALA A 181 -21.30 9.18 -3.21
C ALA A 181 -22.29 9.23 -2.03
N GLN A 182 -21.80 9.04 -0.81
CA GLN A 182 -22.63 9.08 0.40
C GLN A 182 -21.98 9.94 1.49
N GLY A 183 -22.72 10.90 2.03
CA GLY A 183 -22.32 11.82 3.09
C GLY A 183 -22.94 13.21 2.93
N SER A 184 -22.89 14.05 3.96
CA SER A 184 -23.58 15.35 4.02
C SER A 184 -23.37 16.22 2.78
N SER A 185 -22.16 16.26 2.23
CA SER A 185 -21.77 17.01 1.02
C SER A 185 -21.38 16.10 -0.15
N ALA A 186 -22.04 14.96 -0.30
CA ALA A 186 -21.76 13.97 -1.34
C ALA A 186 -21.89 14.54 -2.76
N LYS A 187 -20.91 14.26 -3.63
CA LYS A 187 -20.93 14.61 -5.06
C LYS A 187 -20.68 13.38 -5.92
N ALA A 188 -21.63 13.03 -6.78
CA ALA A 188 -21.48 11.97 -7.77
C ALA A 188 -21.65 12.55 -9.19
N GLY A 189 -20.74 12.22 -10.11
CA GLY A 189 -20.83 12.66 -11.51
C GLY A 189 -20.70 11.49 -12.49
N GLY A 190 -21.50 11.52 -13.55
CA GLY A 190 -21.56 10.51 -14.62
C GLY A 190 -23.02 10.13 -14.96
N SER A 191 -23.23 9.45 -16.09
CA SER A 191 -24.58 9.15 -16.61
C SER A 191 -25.52 8.50 -15.58
N SER A 192 -25.03 7.60 -14.72
CA SER A 192 -25.78 6.91 -13.66
C SER A 192 -25.36 7.33 -12.24
N ALA A 193 -25.08 8.62 -12.03
CA ALA A 193 -24.63 9.15 -10.74
C ALA A 193 -25.67 9.02 -9.62
N ARG A 194 -25.26 8.60 -8.43
CA ARG A 194 -26.10 8.58 -7.22
C ARG A 194 -25.42 9.26 -6.05
N ALA A 195 -26.08 10.25 -5.45
CA ALA A 195 -25.56 10.97 -4.28
C ALA A 195 -26.58 10.96 -3.13
N GLN A 196 -26.14 10.70 -1.90
CA GLN A 196 -27.02 10.67 -0.72
C GLN A 196 -26.42 11.49 0.43
N GLY A 197 -27.22 12.41 0.99
CA GLY A 197 -26.86 13.32 2.09
C GLY A 197 -27.57 14.67 1.99
N SER A 198 -27.54 15.46 3.06
CA SER A 198 -28.25 16.74 3.20
C SER A 198 -28.01 17.71 2.04
N SER A 199 -26.80 17.78 1.49
CA SER A 199 -26.40 18.66 0.38
C SER A 199 -25.86 17.86 -0.82
N ALA A 200 -26.43 16.68 -1.06
CA ALA A 200 -25.97 15.78 -2.11
C ALA A 200 -26.14 16.36 -3.51
N LYS A 201 -25.15 16.18 -4.39
CA LYS A 201 -25.21 16.57 -5.80
C LYS A 201 -24.91 15.37 -6.69
N ALA A 202 -25.86 14.97 -7.52
CA ALA A 202 -25.66 13.99 -8.58
C ALA A 202 -25.77 14.69 -9.95
N GLY A 203 -24.93 14.37 -10.92
CA GLY A 203 -25.03 14.96 -12.27
C GLY A 203 -24.92 13.90 -13.37
N GLY A 204 -25.76 14.00 -14.40
CA GLY A 204 -25.84 13.08 -15.54
C GLY A 204 -27.30 12.73 -15.89
N SER A 205 -27.54 12.14 -17.06
CA SER A 205 -28.89 11.86 -17.59
C SER A 205 -29.78 10.99 -16.69
N SER A 206 -29.21 10.13 -15.83
CA SER A 206 -29.94 9.27 -14.89
C SER A 206 -29.55 9.54 -13.43
N ALA A 207 -29.21 10.80 -13.11
CA ALA A 207 -28.76 11.21 -11.79
C ALA A 207 -29.86 11.04 -10.73
N ARG A 208 -29.48 10.57 -9.53
CA ARG A 208 -30.36 10.52 -8.36
C ARG A 208 -29.67 11.15 -7.16
N ALA A 209 -30.32 12.12 -6.52
CA ALA A 209 -29.84 12.78 -5.32
C ALA A 209 -30.90 12.69 -4.21
N GLN A 210 -30.51 12.34 -2.99
CA GLN A 210 -31.43 12.17 -1.86
C GLN A 210 -30.94 12.91 -0.60
N GLY A 211 -31.79 13.74 0.00
CA GLY A 211 -31.54 14.52 1.22
C GLY A 211 -32.24 15.90 1.19
N SER A 212 -32.24 16.62 2.32
CA SER A 212 -33.01 17.87 2.54
C SER A 212 -32.64 19.06 1.63
N SER A 213 -31.55 18.99 0.88
CA SER A 213 -31.13 19.99 -0.12
C SER A 213 -30.40 19.35 -1.32
N ALA A 214 -30.81 18.12 -1.66
CA ALA A 214 -30.18 17.34 -2.71
C ALA A 214 -30.53 17.88 -4.11
N LYS A 215 -29.55 17.89 -5.03
CA LYS A 215 -29.72 18.32 -6.43
C LYS A 215 -29.29 17.21 -7.39
N ALA A 216 -30.18 16.82 -8.30
CA ALA A 216 -29.87 15.96 -9.43
C ALA A 216 -29.82 16.81 -10.71
N GLY A 217 -28.66 16.90 -11.35
CA GLY A 217 -28.50 17.52 -12.67
C GLY A 217 -28.78 16.47 -13.75
N GLY A 218 -29.68 16.79 -14.68
CA GLY A 218 -30.22 15.83 -15.66
C GLY A 218 -31.74 15.88 -15.78
N SER A 219 -32.43 16.58 -14.87
CA SER A 219 -33.82 17.01 -15.07
C SER A 219 -33.82 18.25 -15.97
N SER A 220 -33.68 18.06 -17.27
CA SER A 220 -34.41 18.90 -18.23
C SER A 220 -35.83 18.35 -18.35
N ALA A 221 -36.78 19.26 -18.54
CA ALA A 221 -38.22 19.08 -18.63
C ALA A 221 -38.69 17.90 -19.50
#